data_AF-A0A0F2REA3-F1
#
_entry.id   AF-A0A0F2REA3-F1
#
_cell.length_a   1.000
_cell.length_b   1.000
_cell.length_c   1.000
_cell.angle_alpha   90.00
_cell.angle_beta   90.00
_cell.angle_gamma   90.00
#
_symmetry.space_group_name_H-M   'P 1'
#
loop_
_entity.id
_entity.type
_entity.pdbx_description
1 polymer ?
#
loop_
_entity_poly.entity_id
_entity_poly.type
_entity_poly.pdbx_seq_one_letter_code
_entity_poly.pdbx_strand_id
1 'polypeptide(L)'
;MYIVGNGPEDLIAWLGRQDIEVRCTLRPVPESPVCNVIAPFVDAHEADWVMSTSTDLLFLREPSDLFKSLRFRAVANNYGQPPVEVFIYVLAESKLDRPYRPGLSLLGGRIGMRETHINNISSAIVAAPASRSLELADCWRKWALWLAEDPDLLAGAPGLAGQVAFALTMEEIGEEVEFLPHQAAAILQSLTQIETPYALHLAAGHVSRAANRFNRNKTLRKFGLCAGTADAIGRLNFCTLEAVDTIKTLPSAQKALATLLSPNRFEQQTRPAQDNDPKFSNRSFWDNRYTTDIELDSGVGSRGQNMRLKRALISEFLAEVKPQSVLDVGCGDFEVLSGIELPTAYHGLDVSSVVVERNRNMFPGKVFENIDFAALDDVEIFTADVVLNFEVLIHQHTYDDYFRLLRNIVNAARKGGFVSGYVHDPRPLLHSAIISRHEPLTETLGKLGAKNIKIRAKSPDTDAM
;
A
#
# COMPACT_ATOMS: atom_id res chain seq x y z
N MET A 1 9.16 18.58 20.52
CA MET A 1 9.28 17.78 19.30
C MET A 1 10.62 17.06 19.29
N TYR A 2 10.61 15.75 19.04
CA TYR A 2 11.83 14.97 18.89
C TYR A 2 12.25 14.91 17.43
N ILE A 3 13.52 15.18 17.16
CA ILE A 3 14.14 15.00 15.85
C ILE A 3 15.20 13.92 15.98
N VAL A 4 15.06 12.86 15.18
CA VAL A 4 16.03 11.78 15.16
C VAL A 4 17.10 12.06 14.10
N GLY A 5 18.35 12.17 14.54
CA GLY A 5 19.48 12.63 13.72
C GLY A 5 19.61 14.15 13.70
N ASN A 6 20.21 14.68 12.63
CA ASN A 6 20.39 16.12 12.46
C ASN A 6 19.21 16.68 11.66
N GLY A 7 18.31 17.40 12.34
CA GLY A 7 17.22 18.13 11.68
C GLY A 7 17.70 19.35 10.90
N PRO A 8 16.91 19.86 9.95
CA PRO A 8 17.25 21.08 9.24
C PRO A 8 17.23 22.31 10.17
N GLU A 9 18.27 23.13 10.11
CA GLU A 9 18.46 24.29 11.01
C GLU A 9 17.31 25.32 10.90
N ASP A 10 16.83 25.59 9.69
CA ASP A 10 15.74 26.53 9.43
C ASP A 10 14.40 26.05 10.01
N LEU A 11 14.12 24.74 9.96
CA LEU A 11 12.95 24.13 10.59
C LEU A 11 13.06 24.19 12.11
N ILE A 12 14.22 23.86 12.69
CA ILE A 12 14.46 23.94 14.14
C ILE A 12 14.28 25.38 14.63
N ALA A 13 14.87 26.36 13.91
CA ALA A 13 14.71 27.77 14.23
C ALA A 13 13.25 28.24 14.11
N TRP A 14 12.50 27.73 13.12
CA TRP A 14 11.07 28.01 13.00
C TRP A 14 10.27 27.46 14.18
N LEU A 15 10.50 26.20 14.57
CA LEU A 15 9.87 25.58 15.74
C LEU A 15 10.15 26.36 17.03
N GLY A 16 11.39 26.80 17.24
CA GLY A 16 11.75 27.62 18.40
C GLY A 16 11.00 28.97 18.43
N ARG A 17 10.73 29.58 17.28
CA ARG A 17 9.88 30.79 17.19
C ARG A 17 8.41 30.54 17.52
N GLN A 18 7.96 29.28 17.46
CA GLN A 18 6.60 28.86 17.86
C GLN A 18 6.54 28.40 19.32
N ASP A 19 7.60 28.62 20.11
CA ASP A 19 7.71 28.15 21.49
C ASP A 19 7.64 26.60 21.60
N ILE A 20 8.11 25.91 20.55
CA ILE A 20 8.19 24.45 20.52
C ILE A 20 9.62 24.03 20.90
N GLU A 21 9.75 23.36 22.04
CA GLU A 21 11.02 22.73 22.43
C GLU A 21 11.41 21.65 21.42
N VAL A 22 12.65 21.69 20.92
CA VAL A 22 13.20 20.70 19.99
C VAL A 22 14.30 19.91 20.68
N ARG A 23 14.20 18.58 20.64
CA ARG A 23 15.25 17.66 21.14
C ARG A 23 15.78 16.82 20.00
N CYS A 24 17.06 16.99 19.69
CA CYS A 24 17.77 16.12 18.74
C CYS A 24 18.29 14.88 19.47
N THR A 25 18.05 13.71 18.93
CA THR A 25 18.47 12.43 19.52
C THR A 25 18.93 11.44 18.47
N LEU A 26 19.70 10.44 18.89
CA LEU A 26 20.10 9.34 18.03
C LEU A 26 18.92 8.37 17.84
N ARG A 27 19.01 7.53 16.79
CA ARG A 27 18.04 6.45 16.61
C ARG A 27 18.10 5.51 17.82
N PRO A 28 16.95 5.19 18.47
CA PRO A 28 16.91 4.21 19.56
C PRO A 28 17.43 2.83 19.14
N VAL A 29 17.18 2.46 17.88
CA VAL A 29 17.65 1.24 17.23
C VAL A 29 18.50 1.64 16.02
N PRO A 30 19.79 1.28 15.96
CA PRO A 30 20.65 1.57 14.81
C PRO A 30 20.03 1.09 13.50
N GLU A 31 20.19 1.86 12.42
CA GLU A 31 19.70 1.57 11.06
C GLU A 31 18.17 1.40 10.88
N SER A 32 17.38 1.24 11.94
CA SER A 32 15.91 1.12 11.84
C SER A 32 15.23 2.48 11.75
N PRO A 33 14.50 2.79 10.65
CA PRO A 33 13.72 4.02 10.55
C PRO A 33 12.34 3.94 11.24
N VAL A 34 11.92 2.75 11.67
CA VAL A 34 10.54 2.49 12.17
C VAL A 34 10.42 2.47 13.70
N CYS A 35 11.54 2.48 14.43
CA CYS A 35 11.57 2.43 15.90
C CYS A 35 11.77 3.80 16.55
N ASN A 36 11.68 4.89 15.79
CA ASN A 36 11.88 6.25 16.29
C ASN A 36 10.84 6.70 17.32
N VAL A 37 9.66 6.06 17.31
CA VAL A 37 8.57 6.29 18.28
C VAL A 37 9.00 6.06 19.74
N ILE A 38 10.07 5.28 19.97
CA ILE A 38 10.64 4.99 21.30
C ILE A 38 11.33 6.22 21.91
N ALA A 39 11.89 7.10 21.07
CA ALA A 39 12.81 8.15 21.51
C ALA A 39 12.26 9.05 22.64
N PRO A 40 11.00 9.53 22.61
CA PRO A 40 10.48 10.37 23.69
C PRO A 40 10.44 9.68 25.05
N PHE A 41 10.37 8.34 25.07
CA PHE A 41 10.18 7.61 26.32
C PHE A 41 11.47 7.39 27.11
N VAL A 42 12.64 7.61 26.48
CA VAL A 42 13.96 7.47 27.11
C VAL A 42 14.28 8.63 28.07
N ASP A 43 13.75 9.82 27.77
CA ASP A 43 14.00 11.00 28.56
C ASP A 43 13.11 11.09 29.80
N ALA A 44 13.60 11.80 30.81
CA ALA A 44 12.76 12.25 31.92
C ALA A 44 11.92 13.47 31.51
N HIS A 45 10.68 13.49 31.97
CA HIS A 45 9.71 14.56 31.72
C HIS A 45 9.07 15.00 33.04
N GLU A 46 8.74 16.28 33.17
CA GLU A 46 8.02 16.82 34.33
C GLU A 46 6.50 16.60 34.26
N ALA A 47 6.01 16.03 33.16
CA ALA A 47 4.59 15.71 32.96
C ALA A 47 4.18 14.41 33.65
N ASP A 48 2.88 14.25 33.90
CA ASP A 48 2.32 12.97 34.40
C ASP A 48 2.38 11.86 33.35
N TRP A 49 2.46 12.24 32.07
CA TRP A 49 2.38 11.37 30.91
C TRP A 49 3.39 11.74 29.84
N VAL A 50 3.92 10.72 29.17
CA VAL A 50 4.69 10.86 27.94
C VAL A 50 3.86 10.27 26.81
N MET A 51 3.62 11.07 25.77
CA MET A 51 2.92 10.66 24.57
C MET A 51 3.82 10.87 23.35
N SER A 52 3.96 9.81 22.54
CA SER A 52 4.66 9.82 21.26
C SER A 52 3.63 9.68 20.15
N THR A 53 3.65 10.60 19.19
CA THR A 53 2.68 10.64 18.08
C THR A 53 3.39 10.72 16.74
N SER A 54 2.76 10.17 15.70
CA SER A 54 3.23 10.39 14.34
C SER A 54 3.11 11.87 13.94
N THR A 55 4.03 12.34 13.10
CA THR A 55 4.04 13.72 12.58
C THR A 55 2.96 13.99 11.52
N ASP A 56 2.28 12.95 11.04
CA ASP A 56 1.15 13.00 10.11
C ASP A 56 -0.21 12.79 10.81
N LEU A 57 -0.22 12.93 12.14
CA LEU A 57 -1.41 12.96 12.96
C LEU A 57 -1.79 14.42 13.28
N LEU A 58 -3.05 14.80 13.03
CA LEU A 58 -3.58 16.11 13.42
C LEU A 58 -4.62 15.96 14.53
N PHE A 59 -4.34 16.52 15.71
CA PHE A 59 -5.35 16.69 16.75
C PHE A 59 -6.36 17.78 16.38
N LEU A 60 -7.63 17.45 16.51
CA LEU A 60 -8.76 18.34 16.24
C LEU A 60 -9.46 18.81 17.53
N ARG A 61 -9.15 18.14 18.63
CA ARG A 61 -9.71 18.33 19.97
C ARG A 61 -8.65 17.99 20.99
N GLU A 62 -8.82 18.54 22.19
CA GLU A 62 -7.94 18.25 23.31
C GLU A 62 -8.04 16.77 23.72
N PRO A 63 -6.94 15.99 23.67
CA PRO A 63 -7.00 14.56 23.89
C PRO A 63 -6.78 14.15 25.35
N SER A 64 -6.54 15.09 26.29
CA SER A 64 -6.26 14.80 27.71
C SER A 64 -7.24 13.80 28.37
N ASP A 65 -8.52 13.82 28.00
CA ASP A 65 -9.52 12.87 28.52
C ASP A 65 -9.24 11.41 28.18
N LEU A 66 -8.47 11.16 27.13
CA LEU A 66 -8.07 9.83 26.68
C LEU A 66 -6.89 9.26 27.49
N PHE A 67 -6.26 10.03 28.37
CA PHE A 67 -5.03 9.65 29.08
C PHE A 67 -5.18 9.74 30.60
N LYS A 68 -6.19 9.04 31.14
CA LYS A 68 -6.54 9.04 32.58
C LYS A 68 -6.29 7.71 33.32
N SER A 69 -5.54 6.78 32.73
CA SER A 69 -5.35 5.41 33.26
C SER A 69 -3.88 5.12 33.53
N LEU A 70 -3.49 4.49 34.64
CA LEU A 70 -2.06 4.21 34.89
C LEU A 70 -1.43 3.11 33.98
N ARG A 71 -2.15 2.66 32.95
CA ARG A 71 -1.71 1.63 32.00
C ARG A 71 -1.05 2.24 30.76
N PHE A 72 -0.24 1.45 30.05
CA PHE A 72 0.23 1.83 28.72
C PHE A 72 -0.95 1.90 27.74
N ARG A 73 -1.00 2.97 26.93
CA ARG A 73 -2.08 3.20 25.98
C ARG A 73 -1.53 3.37 24.58
N ALA A 74 -2.24 2.85 23.61
CA ALA A 74 -1.92 3.06 22.20
C ALA A 74 -3.17 2.93 21.35
N VAL A 75 -3.10 3.34 20.09
CA VAL A 75 -4.16 3.00 19.12
C VAL A 75 -3.95 1.58 18.60
N ALA A 76 -5.06 0.86 18.39
CA ALA A 76 -5.01 -0.46 17.78
C ALA A 76 -4.42 -0.39 16.36
N ASN A 77 -3.74 -1.45 15.93
CA ASN A 77 -3.25 -1.48 14.56
C ASN A 77 -4.42 -1.41 13.56
N ASN A 78 -4.22 -0.66 12.48
CA ASN A 78 -5.26 -0.44 11.48
C ASN A 78 -5.56 -1.72 10.71
N TYR A 79 -4.57 -2.57 10.49
CA TYR A 79 -4.69 -3.80 9.69
C TYR A 79 -4.21 -5.01 10.48
N GLY A 80 -4.70 -6.20 10.13
CA GLY A 80 -4.22 -7.48 10.68
C GLY A 80 -2.84 -7.83 10.13
N GLN A 81 -1.84 -7.03 10.47
CA GLN A 81 -0.44 -7.20 10.05
C GLN A 81 0.51 -7.06 11.27
N PRO A 82 1.59 -7.87 11.35
CA PRO A 82 1.89 -8.99 10.46
C PRO A 82 0.83 -10.12 10.59
N PRO A 83 0.82 -11.10 9.67
CA PRO A 83 -0.06 -12.27 9.77
C PRO A 83 0.08 -12.99 11.12
N VAL A 84 -0.97 -13.71 11.53
CA VAL A 84 -1.04 -14.41 12.83
C VAL A 84 0.14 -15.36 13.01
N GLU A 85 0.54 -16.05 11.93
CA GLU A 85 1.63 -17.01 11.90
C GLU A 85 2.97 -16.37 12.27
N VAL A 86 3.18 -15.11 11.87
CA VAL A 86 4.40 -14.35 12.22
C VAL A 86 4.44 -14.07 13.71
N PHE A 87 3.32 -13.67 14.32
CA PHE A 87 3.29 -13.47 15.77
C PHE A 87 3.52 -14.77 16.54
N ILE A 88 2.92 -15.89 16.10
CA ILE A 88 3.14 -17.21 16.70
C ILE A 88 4.62 -17.57 16.63
N TYR A 89 5.24 -17.40 15.45
CA TYR A 89 6.65 -17.70 15.23
C TYR A 89 7.56 -16.82 16.10
N VAL A 90 7.38 -15.51 16.06
CA VAL A 90 8.17 -14.55 16.84
C VAL A 90 8.05 -14.80 18.35
N LEU A 91 6.85 -15.11 18.85
CA LEU A 91 6.65 -15.44 20.27
C LEU A 91 7.38 -16.74 20.65
N ALA A 92 7.33 -17.76 19.80
CA ALA A 92 8.07 -19.01 20.03
C ALA A 92 9.59 -18.76 20.09
N GLU A 93 10.12 -17.97 19.15
CA GLU A 93 11.55 -17.64 19.10
C GLU A 93 12.00 -16.71 20.23
N SER A 94 11.10 -15.86 20.75
CA SER A 94 11.39 -14.92 21.84
C SER A 94 11.69 -15.60 23.18
N LYS A 95 11.25 -16.85 23.37
CA LYS A 95 11.35 -17.62 24.62
C LYS A 95 10.69 -16.94 25.84
N LEU A 96 9.72 -16.05 25.62
CA LEU A 96 8.97 -15.37 26.69
C LEU A 96 8.04 -16.29 27.50
N ASP A 97 7.90 -17.58 27.12
CA ASP A 97 6.92 -18.53 27.70
C ASP A 97 5.49 -17.93 27.77
N ARG A 98 5.11 -17.23 26.70
CA ARG A 98 3.79 -16.65 26.51
C ARG A 98 3.13 -17.26 25.28
N PRO A 99 1.89 -17.78 25.38
CA PRO A 99 1.17 -18.24 24.21
C PRO A 99 0.75 -17.04 23.36
N TYR A 100 0.50 -17.29 22.08
CA TYR A 100 -0.19 -16.31 21.23
C TYR A 100 -1.57 -15.97 21.83
N ARG A 101 -1.87 -14.68 21.94
CA ARG A 101 -3.15 -14.18 22.46
C ARG A 101 -3.87 -13.37 21.38
N PRO A 102 -5.06 -13.81 20.93
CA PRO A 102 -5.75 -13.16 19.83
C PRO A 102 -6.38 -11.83 20.28
N GLY A 103 -6.30 -10.85 19.40
CA GLY A 103 -6.97 -9.57 19.43
C GLY A 103 -7.50 -9.21 18.05
N LEU A 104 -7.98 -7.98 17.88
CA LEU A 104 -8.60 -7.51 16.64
C LEU A 104 -8.01 -6.19 16.17
N SER A 105 -7.62 -6.16 14.90
CA SER A 105 -7.36 -4.92 14.18
C SER A 105 -8.65 -4.26 13.72
N LEU A 106 -8.54 -3.00 13.32
CA LEU A 106 -9.67 -2.26 12.78
C LEU A 106 -10.16 -2.83 11.44
N LEU A 107 -9.24 -3.05 10.50
CA LEU A 107 -9.47 -3.54 9.14
C LEU A 107 -8.76 -4.89 8.94
N GLY A 108 -9.23 -5.66 7.97
CA GLY A 108 -8.61 -6.93 7.62
C GLY A 108 -7.22 -6.76 7.01
N GLY A 109 -6.29 -7.69 7.31
CA GLY A 109 -4.99 -7.82 6.66
C GLY A 109 -5.08 -8.35 5.22
N ARG A 110 -3.98 -8.89 4.68
CA ARG A 110 -3.88 -9.33 3.26
C ARG A 110 -4.95 -10.35 2.86
N ILE A 111 -5.29 -11.27 3.76
CA ILE A 111 -6.31 -12.31 3.57
C ILE A 111 -7.70 -11.89 4.08
N GLY A 112 -7.89 -10.61 4.41
CA GLY A 112 -9.15 -10.06 4.93
C GLY A 112 -9.42 -10.36 6.42
N MET A 113 -8.58 -11.16 7.08
CA MET A 113 -8.69 -11.43 8.52
C MET A 113 -8.31 -10.22 9.35
N ARG A 114 -9.12 -9.93 10.37
CA ARG A 114 -8.88 -8.87 11.36
C ARG A 114 -8.14 -9.38 12.60
N GLU A 115 -7.96 -10.69 12.71
CA GLU A 115 -7.26 -11.27 13.84
C GLU A 115 -5.79 -10.82 13.83
N THR A 116 -5.31 -10.45 15.01
CA THR A 116 -3.92 -10.05 15.22
C THR A 116 -3.56 -10.26 16.69
N HIS A 117 -2.31 -10.05 17.08
CA HIS A 117 -1.94 -10.18 18.49
C HIS A 117 -2.62 -9.12 19.36
N ILE A 118 -3.02 -9.48 20.59
CA ILE A 118 -3.76 -8.57 21.50
C ILE A 118 -3.02 -7.25 21.79
N ASN A 119 -1.70 -7.28 21.77
CA ASN A 119 -0.85 -6.10 21.98
C ASN A 119 -0.35 -5.47 20.67
N ASN A 120 -0.96 -5.78 19.52
CA ASN A 120 -0.58 -5.19 18.24
C ASN A 120 -1.14 -3.77 18.08
N ILE A 121 -0.24 -2.79 18.06
CA ILE A 121 -0.57 -1.37 18.05
C ILE A 121 -0.22 -0.72 16.70
N SER A 122 -0.80 0.44 16.44
CA SER A 122 -0.21 1.41 15.52
C SER A 122 0.65 2.39 16.32
N SER A 123 1.82 2.75 15.79
CA SER A 123 2.69 3.77 16.37
C SER A 123 2.17 5.21 16.21
N ALA A 124 0.94 5.40 15.70
CA ALA A 124 0.37 6.73 15.49
C ALA A 124 0.18 7.50 16.79
N ILE A 125 -0.19 6.80 17.87
CA ILE A 125 -0.19 7.30 19.24
C ILE A 125 0.23 6.15 20.15
N VAL A 126 1.26 6.39 20.96
CA VAL A 126 1.63 5.57 22.11
C VAL A 126 1.79 6.49 23.31
N ALA A 127 1.28 6.10 24.47
CA ALA A 127 1.35 6.87 25.69
C ALA A 127 1.68 5.98 26.89
N ALA A 128 2.51 6.51 27.77
CA ALA A 128 2.92 5.86 29.01
C ALA A 128 2.83 6.85 30.18
N PRO A 129 2.45 6.40 31.39
CA PRO A 129 2.69 7.20 32.59
C PRO A 129 4.16 7.58 32.66
N ALA A 130 4.48 8.83 32.97
CA ALA A 130 5.87 9.30 32.94
C ALA A 130 6.78 8.50 33.90
N SER A 131 6.23 8.05 35.03
CA SER A 131 6.92 7.18 35.99
C SER A 131 7.33 5.80 35.43
N ARG A 132 6.72 5.37 34.32
CA ARG A 132 6.97 4.08 33.64
C ARG A 132 7.49 4.24 32.22
N SER A 133 7.79 5.48 31.82
CA SER A 133 8.26 5.81 30.47
C SER A 133 9.58 5.08 30.15
N LEU A 134 10.54 5.10 31.08
CA LEU A 134 11.83 4.45 30.88
C LEU A 134 11.72 2.91 30.85
N GLU A 135 10.88 2.32 31.70
CA GLU A 135 10.57 0.88 31.69
C GLU A 135 10.07 0.44 30.30
N LEU A 136 9.11 1.19 29.74
CA LEU A 136 8.61 0.95 28.39
C LEU A 136 9.73 1.08 27.35
N ALA A 137 10.52 2.16 27.41
CA ALA A 137 11.55 2.45 26.43
C ALA A 137 12.65 1.37 26.39
N ASP A 138 13.14 0.94 27.55
CA ASP A 138 14.22 -0.03 27.65
C ASP A 138 13.79 -1.41 27.14
N CYS A 139 12.61 -1.88 27.56
CA CYS A 139 12.09 -3.17 27.13
C CYS A 139 11.71 -3.14 25.63
N TRP A 140 11.10 -2.05 25.14
CA TRP A 140 10.78 -1.89 23.73
C TRP A 140 12.01 -1.83 22.85
N ARG A 141 13.04 -1.10 23.26
CA ARG A 141 14.32 -1.05 22.56
C ARG A 141 14.99 -2.41 22.52
N LYS A 142 14.95 -3.19 23.61
CA LYS A 142 15.51 -4.55 23.68
C LYS A 142 14.93 -5.44 22.57
N TRP A 143 13.60 -5.52 22.48
CA TRP A 143 12.94 -6.35 21.47
C TRP A 143 13.13 -5.82 20.05
N ALA A 144 13.16 -4.50 19.89
CA ALA A 144 13.38 -3.91 18.58
C ALA A 144 14.81 -4.13 18.06
N LEU A 145 15.81 -4.18 18.95
CA LEU A 145 17.18 -4.59 18.60
C LEU A 145 17.24 -6.07 18.22
N TRP A 146 16.62 -6.95 19.00
CA TRP A 146 16.57 -8.39 18.70
C TRP A 146 15.93 -8.67 17.33
N LEU A 147 14.80 -8.02 17.00
CA LEU A 147 14.18 -8.15 15.67
C LEU A 147 15.04 -7.55 14.54
N ALA A 148 15.93 -6.61 14.85
CA ALA A 148 16.83 -6.02 13.85
C ALA A 148 18.05 -6.92 13.56
N GLU A 149 18.43 -7.78 14.50
CA GLU A 149 19.51 -8.77 14.34
C GLU A 149 19.10 -9.92 13.40
N ASP A 150 17.82 -10.26 13.36
CA ASP A 150 17.27 -11.29 12.49
C ASP A 150 15.99 -10.81 11.76
N PRO A 151 16.13 -10.20 10.57
CA PRO A 151 15.01 -9.73 9.77
C PRO A 151 14.05 -10.84 9.29
N ASP A 152 14.48 -12.10 9.27
CA ASP A 152 13.67 -13.23 8.80
C ASP A 152 12.54 -13.55 9.79
N LEU A 153 12.69 -13.18 11.06
CA LEU A 153 11.65 -13.26 12.09
C LEU A 153 10.33 -12.58 11.67
N LEU A 154 10.41 -11.55 10.83
CA LEU A 154 9.26 -10.78 10.36
C LEU A 154 8.77 -11.19 8.97
N ALA A 155 9.23 -12.32 8.43
CA ALA A 155 8.84 -12.83 7.12
C ALA A 155 8.95 -11.78 6.00
N GLY A 156 10.06 -11.03 5.98
CA GLY A 156 10.31 -9.99 4.97
C GLY A 156 9.54 -8.69 5.19
N ALA A 157 9.00 -8.44 6.39
CA ALA A 157 8.32 -7.20 6.75
C ALA A 157 9.05 -6.38 7.84
N PRO A 158 10.32 -5.95 7.60
CA PRO A 158 11.11 -5.21 8.60
C PRO A 158 10.47 -3.88 9.02
N GLY A 159 9.57 -3.31 8.19
CA GLY A 159 8.79 -2.13 8.54
C GLY A 159 7.84 -2.31 9.73
N LEU A 160 7.55 -3.56 10.13
CA LEU A 160 6.68 -3.89 11.25
C LEU A 160 7.45 -4.13 12.57
N ALA A 161 8.77 -4.01 12.56
CA ALA A 161 9.61 -4.30 13.73
C ALA A 161 9.20 -3.49 14.97
N GLY A 162 8.86 -2.21 14.80
CA GLY A 162 8.45 -1.34 15.91
C GLY A 162 7.20 -1.84 16.63
N GLN A 163 6.14 -2.19 15.90
CA GLN A 163 4.88 -2.67 16.49
C GLN A 163 4.98 -4.09 17.06
N VAL A 164 5.76 -4.98 16.43
CA VAL A 164 5.99 -6.34 16.94
C VAL A 164 6.84 -6.29 18.21
N ALA A 165 7.88 -5.46 18.23
CA ALA A 165 8.68 -5.22 19.43
C ALA A 165 7.82 -4.68 20.58
N PHE A 166 6.88 -3.76 20.31
CA PHE A 166 5.96 -3.28 21.33
C PHE A 166 5.09 -4.41 21.89
N ALA A 167 4.58 -5.30 21.04
CA ALA A 167 3.80 -6.45 21.49
C ALA A 167 4.60 -7.36 22.43
N LEU A 168 5.87 -7.67 22.09
CA LEU A 168 6.77 -8.46 22.94
C LEU A 168 7.10 -7.75 24.26
N THR A 169 7.22 -6.42 24.22
CA THR A 169 7.41 -5.58 25.41
C THR A 169 6.27 -5.76 26.40
N MET A 170 5.03 -5.71 25.90
CA MET A 170 3.83 -5.90 26.72
C MET A 170 3.74 -7.33 27.28
N GLU A 171 4.12 -8.34 26.51
CA GLU A 171 4.21 -9.73 26.99
C GLU A 171 5.26 -9.93 28.10
N GLU A 172 6.41 -9.27 27.99
CA GLU A 172 7.48 -9.31 28.99
C GLU A 172 7.10 -8.58 30.27
N ILE A 173 6.56 -7.36 30.15
CA ILE A 173 6.05 -6.59 31.29
C ILE A 173 4.87 -7.32 31.95
N GLY A 174 4.15 -8.16 31.20
CA GLY A 174 3.00 -8.90 31.67
C GLY A 174 1.75 -8.02 31.78
N GLU A 175 1.65 -7.02 30.91
CA GLU A 175 0.53 -6.08 30.87
C GLU A 175 -0.10 -6.04 29.48
N GLU A 176 -1.42 -5.90 29.41
CA GLU A 176 -2.11 -5.60 28.15
C GLU A 176 -2.18 -4.10 27.89
N VAL A 177 -1.94 -3.70 26.65
CA VAL A 177 -2.13 -2.32 26.24
C VAL A 177 -3.61 -1.93 26.36
N GLU A 178 -3.88 -0.78 26.96
CA GLU A 178 -5.23 -0.22 26.99
C GLU A 178 -5.46 0.59 25.72
N PHE A 179 -6.16 -0.02 24.76
CA PHE A 179 -6.41 0.63 23.49
C PHE A 179 -7.21 1.93 23.64
N LEU A 180 -6.73 2.96 22.94
CA LEU A 180 -7.46 4.20 22.73
C LEU A 180 -8.67 3.95 21.82
N PRO A 181 -9.76 4.71 21.99
CA PRO A 181 -10.91 4.59 21.11
C PRO A 181 -10.50 4.93 19.67
N HIS A 182 -11.18 4.35 18.69
CA HIS A 182 -10.86 4.53 17.27
C HIS A 182 -10.84 6.02 16.86
N GLN A 183 -11.67 6.85 17.48
CA GLN A 183 -11.68 8.30 17.27
C GLN A 183 -10.33 8.98 17.59
N ALA A 184 -9.46 8.36 18.39
CA ALA A 184 -8.16 8.89 18.78
C ALA A 184 -7.17 9.01 17.61
N ALA A 185 -7.28 8.16 16.59
CA ALA A 185 -6.47 8.26 15.36
C ALA A 185 -7.27 7.80 14.15
N ALA A 186 -8.29 8.57 13.78
CA ALA A 186 -9.18 8.20 12.69
C ALA A 186 -8.45 8.21 11.34
N ILE A 187 -8.53 7.09 10.61
CA ILE A 187 -7.99 6.94 9.26
C ILE A 187 -9.05 7.20 8.19
N LEU A 188 -8.61 7.46 6.96
CA LEU A 188 -9.47 7.81 5.82
C LEU A 188 -10.62 6.80 5.59
N GLN A 189 -10.33 5.52 5.74
CA GLN A 189 -11.25 4.39 5.55
C GLN A 189 -12.39 4.39 6.58
N SER A 190 -12.18 5.01 7.74
CA SER A 190 -13.14 5.03 8.85
C SER A 190 -13.92 6.33 9.00
N LEU A 191 -13.57 7.39 8.25
CA LEU A 191 -14.14 8.72 8.46
C LEU A 191 -15.66 8.78 8.26
N THR A 192 -16.24 7.91 7.43
CA THR A 192 -17.69 7.88 7.20
C THR A 192 -18.46 7.23 8.36
N GLN A 193 -17.76 6.67 9.36
CA GLN A 193 -18.33 5.96 10.49
C GLN A 193 -18.08 6.67 11.83
N ILE A 194 -17.44 7.84 11.80
CA ILE A 194 -17.05 8.59 12.99
C ILE A 194 -17.79 9.93 12.96
N GLU A 195 -18.47 10.28 14.05
CA GLU A 195 -19.10 11.61 14.22
C GLU A 195 -18.09 12.61 14.80
N THR A 196 -17.31 12.18 15.79
CA THR A 196 -16.48 13.07 16.61
C THR A 196 -15.03 12.56 16.70
N PRO A 197 -14.20 12.78 15.66
CA PRO A 197 -12.79 12.40 15.72
C PRO A 197 -12.03 13.30 16.71
N TYR A 198 -11.11 12.71 17.48
CA TYR A 198 -10.13 13.44 18.30
C TYR A 198 -8.93 13.84 17.47
N ALA A 199 -8.44 12.93 16.62
CA ALA A 199 -7.38 13.22 15.67
C ALA A 199 -7.59 12.49 14.34
N LEU A 200 -6.93 12.97 13.30
CA LEU A 200 -6.90 12.38 11.96
C LEU A 200 -5.49 11.91 11.65
N HIS A 201 -5.35 10.64 11.30
CA HIS A 201 -4.08 10.07 10.87
C HIS A 201 -4.07 9.99 9.34
N LEU A 202 -3.35 10.92 8.70
CA LEU A 202 -3.34 11.11 7.25
C LEU A 202 -1.92 11.06 6.69
N ALA A 203 -1.41 9.84 6.56
CA ALA A 203 -0.13 9.60 5.90
C ALA A 203 -0.10 10.12 4.45
N ALA A 204 1.07 10.59 4.01
CA ALA A 204 1.27 11.18 2.68
C ALA A 204 0.83 10.25 1.53
N GLY A 205 0.98 8.93 1.71
CA GLY A 205 0.54 7.91 0.74
C GLY A 205 -0.99 7.84 0.53
N HIS A 206 -1.81 8.42 1.43
CA HIS A 206 -3.26 8.43 1.24
C HIS A 206 -3.70 9.33 0.08
N VAL A 207 -2.95 10.40 -0.22
CA VAL A 207 -3.29 11.33 -1.30
C VAL A 207 -3.28 10.64 -2.66
N SER A 208 -2.32 9.74 -2.90
CA SER A 208 -2.25 8.94 -4.13
C SER A 208 -3.24 7.78 -4.10
N ARG A 209 -3.30 7.02 -3.01
CA ARG A 209 -4.15 5.81 -2.86
C ARG A 209 -5.66 6.10 -2.87
N ALA A 210 -6.07 7.32 -2.54
CA ALA A 210 -7.48 7.72 -2.47
C ALA A 210 -7.73 9.10 -3.08
N ALA A 211 -7.19 9.36 -4.28
CA ALA A 211 -7.25 10.66 -4.95
C ALA A 211 -8.67 11.24 -5.07
N ASN A 212 -9.70 10.40 -5.18
CA ASN A 212 -11.11 10.81 -5.20
C ASN A 212 -11.59 11.46 -3.90
N ARG A 213 -10.91 11.24 -2.78
CA ARG A 213 -11.18 11.85 -1.48
C ARG A 213 -10.54 13.22 -1.30
N PHE A 214 -9.69 13.66 -2.23
CA PHE A 214 -9.00 14.94 -2.15
C PHE A 214 -9.44 15.91 -3.26
N ASN A 215 -9.36 17.19 -2.97
CA ASN A 215 -9.50 18.28 -3.94
C ASN A 215 -8.19 18.47 -4.72
N ARG A 216 -8.23 19.26 -5.80
CA ARG A 216 -7.02 19.57 -6.60
C ARG A 216 -5.91 20.20 -5.76
N ASN A 217 -6.26 21.03 -4.77
CA ASN A 217 -5.33 21.65 -3.83
C ASN A 217 -4.94 20.75 -2.64
N LYS A 218 -5.20 19.43 -2.72
CA LYS A 218 -4.87 18.42 -1.71
C LYS A 218 -5.58 18.54 -0.36
N THR A 219 -6.57 19.42 -0.25
CA THR A 219 -7.52 19.42 0.87
C THR A 219 -8.48 18.22 0.76
N LEU A 220 -8.96 17.70 1.89
CA LEU A 220 -9.87 16.54 1.91
C LEU A 220 -11.32 16.96 1.61
N ARG A 221 -12.01 16.16 0.81
CA ARG A 221 -13.45 16.34 0.49
C ARG A 221 -14.32 15.93 1.68
N LYS A 222 -15.41 16.67 1.89
CA LYS A 222 -16.39 16.43 2.96
C LYS A 222 -17.54 15.50 2.57
N PHE A 223 -17.62 15.08 1.30
CA PHE A 223 -18.73 14.28 0.79
C PHE A 223 -18.86 12.93 1.51
N GLY A 224 -20.07 12.58 1.93
CA GLY A 224 -20.39 11.32 2.60
C GLY A 224 -19.93 11.24 4.07
N LEU A 225 -19.47 12.35 4.65
CA LEU A 225 -19.09 12.43 6.07
C LEU A 225 -20.27 12.87 6.92
N CYS A 226 -20.31 12.37 8.15
CA CYS A 226 -21.24 12.87 9.16
C CYS A 226 -20.88 14.32 9.55
N ALA A 227 -21.82 15.05 10.17
CA ALA A 227 -21.69 16.50 10.37
C ALA A 227 -20.45 16.88 11.18
N GLY A 228 -20.23 16.26 12.34
CA GLY A 228 -19.08 16.54 13.17
C GLY A 228 -17.74 16.24 12.48
N THR A 229 -17.67 15.16 11.69
CA THR A 229 -16.47 14.85 10.90
C THR A 229 -16.29 15.83 9.73
N ALA A 230 -17.35 16.25 9.05
CA ALA A 230 -17.26 17.26 8.00
C ALA A 230 -16.73 18.62 8.52
N ASP A 231 -17.08 18.98 9.75
CA ASP A 231 -16.55 20.17 10.43
C ASP A 231 -15.07 20.00 10.81
N ALA A 232 -14.71 18.85 11.37
CA ALA A 232 -13.33 18.45 11.62
C ALA A 232 -12.46 18.53 10.35
N ILE A 233 -12.96 18.03 9.22
CA ILE A 233 -12.28 18.13 7.92
C ILE A 233 -12.14 19.59 7.47
N GLY A 234 -13.10 20.46 7.80
CA GLY A 234 -12.97 21.90 7.59
C GLY A 234 -11.73 22.48 8.27
N ARG A 235 -11.53 22.14 9.55
CA ARG A 235 -10.37 22.58 10.34
C ARG A 235 -9.07 21.99 9.80
N LEU A 236 -9.03 20.69 9.52
CA LEU A 236 -7.88 20.06 8.87
C LEU A 236 -7.48 20.80 7.60
N ASN A 237 -8.44 21.07 6.71
CA ASN A 237 -8.17 21.72 5.44
C ASN A 237 -7.60 23.13 5.61
N PHE A 238 -8.07 23.86 6.63
CA PHE A 238 -7.49 25.16 6.99
C PHE A 238 -6.04 25.02 7.44
N CYS A 239 -5.76 24.13 8.40
CA CYS A 239 -4.40 23.87 8.89
C CYS A 239 -3.46 23.40 7.77
N THR A 240 -3.94 22.58 6.83
CA THR A 240 -3.15 22.14 5.67
C THR A 240 -2.75 23.31 4.79
N LEU A 241 -3.64 24.28 4.55
CA LEU A 241 -3.33 25.45 3.73
C LEU A 241 -2.33 26.38 4.44
N GLU A 242 -2.52 26.60 5.74
CA GLU A 242 -1.58 27.36 6.57
C GLU A 242 -0.19 26.70 6.65
N ALA A 243 -0.15 25.38 6.80
CA ALA A 243 1.09 24.61 6.80
C ALA A 243 1.79 24.71 5.44
N VAL A 244 1.06 24.62 4.33
CA VAL A 244 1.62 24.83 2.98
C VAL A 244 2.26 26.20 2.84
N ASP A 245 1.61 27.27 3.31
CA ASP A 245 2.15 28.63 3.23
C ASP A 245 3.37 28.82 4.15
N THR A 246 3.34 28.21 5.34
CA THR A 246 4.49 28.20 6.25
C THR A 246 5.68 27.48 5.62
N ILE A 247 5.48 26.27 5.09
CA ILE A 247 6.54 25.45 4.50
C ILE A 247 7.18 26.15 3.30
N LYS A 248 6.43 26.95 2.53
CA LYS A 248 7.01 27.77 1.44
C LYS A 248 8.09 28.73 1.93
N THR A 249 8.08 29.12 3.21
CA THR A 249 9.10 29.99 3.81
C THR A 249 10.32 29.24 4.33
N LEU A 250 10.30 27.91 4.34
CA LEU A 250 11.35 27.04 4.85
C LEU A 250 12.09 26.35 3.69
N PRO A 251 13.32 26.77 3.35
CA PRO A 251 14.11 26.16 2.28
C PRO A 251 14.28 24.64 2.41
N SER A 252 14.51 24.11 3.62
CA SER A 252 14.74 22.68 3.82
C SER A 252 13.51 21.81 3.56
N ALA A 253 12.32 22.38 3.75
CA ALA A 253 11.06 21.67 3.62
C ALA A 253 10.43 21.77 2.22
N GLN A 254 11.04 22.51 1.29
CA GLN A 254 10.56 22.66 -0.10
C GLN A 254 10.44 21.31 -0.82
N LYS A 255 11.37 20.39 -0.60
CA LYS A 255 11.32 19.04 -1.19
C LYS A 255 10.08 18.28 -0.70
N ALA A 256 9.80 18.34 0.61
CA ALA A 256 8.63 17.71 1.20
C ALA A 256 7.34 18.35 0.68
N LEU A 257 7.30 19.68 0.53
CA LEU A 257 6.17 20.40 -0.06
C LEU A 257 5.91 20.01 -1.52
N ALA A 258 6.97 19.94 -2.32
CA ALA A 258 6.88 19.49 -3.71
C ALA A 258 6.33 18.05 -3.78
N THR A 259 6.74 17.19 -2.85
CA THR A 259 6.20 15.83 -2.70
C THR A 259 4.73 15.87 -2.32
N LEU A 260 4.30 16.70 -1.37
CA LEU A 260 2.91 16.79 -0.95
C LEU A 260 1.98 17.33 -2.05
N LEU A 261 2.41 18.40 -2.74
CA LEU A 261 1.63 19.03 -3.80
C LEU A 261 1.61 18.19 -5.08
N SER A 262 2.68 17.42 -5.32
CA SER A 262 2.86 16.55 -6.47
C SER A 262 3.37 15.16 -6.04
N PRO A 263 2.57 14.34 -5.34
CA PRO A 263 3.02 13.05 -4.81
C PRO A 263 3.47 12.10 -5.92
N ASN A 264 2.92 12.27 -7.12
CA ASN A 264 3.29 11.51 -8.31
C ASN A 264 4.68 11.89 -8.89
N ARG A 265 5.34 12.95 -8.39
CA ARG A 265 6.66 13.39 -8.92
C ARG A 265 7.87 12.72 -8.25
N PHE A 266 7.73 12.13 -7.06
CA PHE A 266 8.86 11.43 -6.40
C PHE A 266 8.87 9.91 -6.61
N GLU A 267 7.76 9.32 -7.04
CA GLU A 267 7.75 8.00 -7.72
C GLU A 267 8.25 8.09 -9.17
N GLN A 268 8.38 9.29 -9.71
CA GLN A 268 8.91 9.56 -11.04
C GLN A 268 10.27 10.27 -10.94
N GLN A 269 11.31 9.53 -10.55
CA GLN A 269 12.64 9.96 -10.99
C GLN A 269 12.70 9.86 -12.52
N THR A 270 12.55 11.03 -13.13
CA THR A 270 12.98 11.44 -14.48
C THR A 270 12.35 10.72 -15.67
N ARG A 271 11.25 11.28 -16.19
CA ARG A 271 11.17 11.86 -17.55
C ARG A 271 9.79 12.52 -17.77
N PRO A 272 9.67 13.52 -18.65
CA PRO A 272 8.37 14.07 -19.03
C PRO A 272 7.51 12.94 -19.60
N ALA A 273 6.22 12.90 -19.24
CA ALA A 273 5.23 12.05 -19.89
C ALA A 273 5.12 12.44 -21.36
N GLN A 274 5.88 11.77 -22.22
CA GLN A 274 5.42 11.45 -23.55
C GLN A 274 4.56 10.20 -23.40
N ASP A 275 3.33 10.23 -23.87
CA ASP A 275 2.64 8.98 -24.19
C ASP A 275 3.60 8.23 -25.14
N ASN A 276 3.92 6.96 -24.83
CA ASN A 276 4.83 6.11 -25.61
C ASN A 276 6.34 6.47 -25.49
N ASP A 277 6.97 6.37 -24.30
CA ASP A 277 8.46 6.43 -24.16
C ASP A 277 9.12 5.14 -24.66
N PRO A 278 9.76 5.12 -25.85
CA PRO A 278 10.36 3.91 -26.42
C PRO A 278 11.55 3.37 -25.62
N LYS A 279 12.05 4.12 -24.62
CA LYS A 279 13.13 3.69 -23.73
C LYS A 279 12.63 3.10 -22.42
N PHE A 280 11.32 3.05 -22.19
CA PHE A 280 10.75 2.44 -20.99
C PHE A 280 10.94 0.91 -21.03
N SER A 281 11.44 0.33 -19.94
CA SER A 281 11.60 -1.12 -19.82
C SER A 281 10.53 -1.70 -18.89
N ASN A 282 9.56 -2.41 -19.48
CA ASN A 282 8.55 -3.16 -18.73
C ASN A 282 9.18 -4.14 -17.74
N ARG A 283 10.19 -4.89 -18.19
CA ARG A 283 10.93 -5.85 -17.36
C ARG A 283 11.50 -5.19 -16.10
N SER A 284 12.33 -4.16 -16.28
CA SER A 284 12.98 -3.50 -15.15
C SER A 284 11.98 -2.83 -14.21
N PHE A 285 10.91 -2.23 -14.76
CA PHE A 285 9.86 -1.64 -13.95
C PHE A 285 9.16 -2.71 -13.09
N TRP A 286 8.68 -3.79 -13.70
CA TRP A 286 7.93 -4.83 -13.00
C TRP A 286 8.80 -5.62 -12.02
N ASP A 287 10.04 -5.98 -12.37
CA ASP A 287 10.97 -6.63 -11.43
C ASP A 287 11.22 -5.77 -10.20
N ASN A 288 11.49 -4.47 -10.40
CA ASN A 288 11.64 -3.54 -9.28
C ASN A 288 10.35 -3.46 -8.47
N ARG A 289 9.19 -3.32 -9.13
CA ARG A 289 7.88 -3.18 -8.49
C ARG A 289 7.52 -4.40 -7.63
N TYR A 290 7.76 -5.61 -8.13
CA TYR A 290 7.54 -6.85 -7.41
C TYR A 290 8.53 -7.07 -6.27
N THR A 291 9.74 -6.49 -6.37
CA THR A 291 10.78 -6.58 -5.32
C THR A 291 10.56 -5.57 -4.20
N THR A 292 10.34 -4.30 -4.53
CA THR A 292 10.40 -3.19 -3.57
C THR A 292 9.05 -2.79 -3.00
N ASP A 293 7.95 -3.16 -3.67
CA ASP A 293 6.60 -2.69 -3.32
C ASP A 293 5.62 -3.86 -3.20
N ILE A 294 5.95 -4.78 -2.28
CA ILE A 294 5.26 -6.06 -2.06
C ILE A 294 3.78 -5.84 -1.67
N GLU A 295 3.43 -4.72 -1.05
CA GLU A 295 2.04 -4.43 -0.67
C GLU A 295 1.13 -4.13 -1.86
N LEU A 296 1.71 -3.51 -2.89
CA LEU A 296 0.98 -2.94 -4.01
C LEU A 296 1.03 -3.93 -5.19
N ASP A 297 2.01 -4.86 -5.22
CA ASP A 297 2.18 -6.03 -6.13
C ASP A 297 1.81 -5.76 -7.61
N SER A 298 0.93 -6.54 -8.26
CA SER A 298 0.48 -6.25 -9.64
C SER A 298 -0.43 -5.01 -9.78
N GLY A 299 -0.68 -4.27 -8.70
CA GLY A 299 -1.41 -2.99 -8.70
C GLY A 299 -2.89 -3.06 -8.29
N VAL A 300 -3.49 -1.89 -8.08
CA VAL A 300 -4.89 -1.74 -7.61
C VAL A 300 -5.94 -2.29 -8.58
N GLY A 301 -5.59 -2.47 -9.86
CA GLY A 301 -6.44 -3.10 -10.87
C GLY A 301 -6.72 -4.58 -10.55
N SER A 302 -5.81 -5.25 -9.84
CA SER A 302 -5.90 -6.67 -9.50
C SER A 302 -6.26 -6.93 -8.04
N ARG A 303 -6.80 -5.91 -7.35
CA ARG A 303 -7.16 -6.00 -5.92
C ARG A 303 -8.60 -5.59 -5.65
N GLY A 304 -9.09 -5.95 -4.47
CA GLY A 304 -10.37 -5.47 -3.93
C GLY A 304 -11.57 -5.69 -4.85
N GLN A 305 -12.30 -4.61 -5.15
CA GLN A 305 -13.51 -4.68 -5.97
C GLN A 305 -13.21 -4.95 -7.45
N ASN A 306 -12.11 -4.42 -7.98
CA ASN A 306 -11.69 -4.65 -9.37
C ASN A 306 -11.39 -6.14 -9.62
N MET A 307 -10.67 -6.76 -8.69
CA MET A 307 -10.41 -8.20 -8.70
C MET A 307 -11.70 -9.01 -8.73
N ARG A 308 -12.67 -8.70 -7.85
CA ARG A 308 -13.95 -9.42 -7.79
C ARG A 308 -14.75 -9.28 -9.09
N LEU A 309 -14.79 -8.08 -9.67
CA LEU A 309 -15.45 -7.84 -10.96
C LEU A 309 -14.80 -8.65 -12.08
N LYS A 310 -13.46 -8.62 -12.18
CA LYS A 310 -12.71 -9.40 -13.16
C LYS A 310 -12.94 -10.89 -12.99
N ARG A 311 -12.88 -11.41 -11.77
CA ARG A 311 -13.16 -12.82 -11.47
C ARG A 311 -14.53 -13.25 -11.98
N ALA A 312 -15.57 -12.45 -11.74
CA ALA A 312 -16.91 -12.73 -12.24
C ALA A 312 -16.95 -12.79 -13.78
N LEU A 313 -16.40 -11.77 -14.45
CA LEU A 313 -16.38 -11.71 -15.92
C LEU A 313 -15.58 -12.86 -16.55
N ILE A 314 -14.40 -13.16 -16.00
CA ILE A 314 -13.54 -14.24 -16.48
C ILE A 314 -14.24 -15.59 -16.26
N SER A 315 -14.85 -15.81 -15.10
CA SER A 315 -15.57 -17.06 -14.81
C SER A 315 -16.74 -17.28 -15.77
N GLU A 316 -17.52 -16.23 -16.06
CA GLU A 316 -18.60 -16.30 -17.06
C GLU A 316 -18.07 -16.66 -18.45
N PHE A 317 -16.99 -16.01 -18.88
CA PHE A 317 -16.36 -16.30 -20.17
C PHE A 317 -15.82 -17.73 -20.26
N LEU A 318 -15.14 -18.22 -19.22
CA LEU A 318 -14.63 -19.58 -19.18
C LEU A 318 -15.76 -20.61 -19.16
N ALA A 319 -16.88 -20.32 -18.50
CA ALA A 319 -18.07 -21.18 -18.51
C ALA A 319 -18.74 -21.25 -19.90
N GLU A 320 -18.70 -20.16 -20.67
CA GLU A 320 -19.18 -20.10 -22.06
C GLU A 320 -18.29 -20.94 -22.99
N VAL A 321 -16.97 -20.78 -22.92
CA VAL A 321 -16.01 -21.40 -23.84
C VAL A 321 -15.65 -22.84 -23.47
N LYS A 322 -15.68 -23.17 -22.17
CA LYS A 322 -15.27 -24.47 -21.59
C LYS A 322 -13.90 -24.94 -22.09
N PRO A 323 -12.84 -24.13 -21.90
CA PRO A 323 -11.51 -24.45 -22.42
C PRO A 323 -10.88 -25.64 -21.69
N GLN A 324 -10.09 -26.42 -22.43
CA GLN A 324 -9.22 -27.45 -21.86
C GLN A 324 -7.82 -26.93 -21.52
N SER A 325 -7.44 -25.78 -22.08
CA SER A 325 -6.18 -25.10 -21.76
C SER A 325 -6.32 -23.58 -21.73
N VAL A 326 -5.58 -22.93 -20.83
CA VAL A 326 -5.55 -21.47 -20.67
C VAL A 326 -4.10 -21.00 -20.71
N LEU A 327 -3.82 -20.04 -21.58
CA LEU A 327 -2.60 -19.24 -21.56
C LEU A 327 -2.93 -17.88 -20.92
N ASP A 328 -2.21 -17.49 -19.88
CA ASP A 328 -2.35 -16.17 -19.25
C ASP A 328 -1.11 -15.32 -19.53
N VAL A 329 -1.24 -14.34 -20.41
CA VAL A 329 -0.14 -13.51 -20.90
C VAL A 329 -0.04 -12.25 -20.05
N GLY A 330 1.08 -12.08 -19.35
CA GLY A 330 1.27 -11.10 -18.28
C GLY A 330 0.46 -11.48 -17.05
N CYS A 331 0.69 -12.70 -16.55
CA CYS A 331 -0.07 -13.29 -15.46
C CYS A 331 0.12 -12.58 -14.11
N GLY A 332 1.13 -11.71 -13.99
CA GLY A 332 1.44 -10.97 -12.78
C GLY A 332 1.60 -11.89 -11.58
N ASP A 333 1.06 -11.50 -10.44
CA ASP A 333 1.08 -12.28 -9.19
C ASP A 333 0.00 -13.38 -9.13
N PHE A 334 -0.67 -13.65 -10.26
CA PHE A 334 -1.76 -14.62 -10.38
C PHE A 334 -2.97 -14.37 -9.46
N GLU A 335 -3.03 -13.22 -8.77
CA GLU A 335 -4.06 -12.97 -7.75
C GLU A 335 -5.45 -12.92 -8.36
N VAL A 336 -5.64 -12.36 -9.56
CA VAL A 336 -6.98 -12.31 -10.17
C VAL A 336 -7.51 -13.72 -10.41
N LEU A 337 -6.66 -14.64 -10.87
CA LEU A 337 -7.07 -15.98 -11.29
C LEU A 337 -7.00 -17.03 -10.17
N SER A 338 -6.29 -16.78 -9.06
CA SER A 338 -6.09 -17.72 -7.95
C SER A 338 -7.39 -18.26 -7.34
N GLY A 339 -8.50 -17.52 -7.47
CA GLY A 339 -9.83 -17.89 -6.97
C GLY A 339 -10.82 -18.39 -8.05
N ILE A 340 -10.35 -18.71 -9.26
CA ILE A 340 -11.18 -19.18 -10.38
C ILE A 340 -10.88 -20.66 -10.66
N GLU A 341 -11.91 -21.44 -10.97
CA GLU A 341 -11.73 -22.79 -11.49
C GLU A 341 -11.13 -22.75 -12.89
N LEU A 342 -9.86 -23.15 -13.00
CA LEU A 342 -9.11 -23.21 -14.25
C LEU A 342 -8.85 -24.66 -14.66
N PRO A 343 -8.73 -24.96 -15.96
CA PRO A 343 -8.30 -26.29 -16.40
C PRO A 343 -6.90 -26.63 -15.87
N THR A 344 -6.60 -27.93 -15.84
CA THR A 344 -5.28 -28.43 -15.42
C THR A 344 -4.16 -27.88 -16.31
N ALA A 345 -4.41 -27.75 -17.62
CA ALA A 345 -3.46 -27.18 -18.57
C ALA A 345 -3.49 -25.64 -18.56
N TYR A 346 -3.03 -25.05 -17.45
CA TYR A 346 -2.82 -23.61 -17.31
C TYR A 346 -1.34 -23.27 -17.46
N HIS A 347 -1.04 -22.22 -18.23
CA HIS A 347 0.30 -21.67 -18.40
C HIS A 347 0.29 -20.15 -18.25
N GLY A 348 0.96 -19.62 -17.23
CA GLY A 348 1.13 -18.18 -17.01
C GLY A 348 2.48 -17.69 -17.52
N LEU A 349 2.50 -16.63 -18.31
CA LEU A 349 3.70 -15.96 -18.80
C LEU A 349 3.81 -14.57 -18.18
N ASP A 350 4.99 -14.17 -17.73
CA ASP A 350 5.22 -12.76 -17.34
C ASP A 350 6.64 -12.31 -17.69
N VAL A 351 6.81 -11.02 -17.98
CA VAL A 351 8.12 -10.43 -18.28
C VAL A 351 8.98 -10.28 -17.02
N SER A 352 8.37 -10.23 -15.82
CA SER A 352 9.10 -10.17 -14.56
C SER A 352 9.57 -11.56 -14.12
N SER A 353 10.87 -11.71 -13.91
CA SER A 353 11.41 -12.96 -13.36
C SER A 353 11.04 -13.15 -11.89
N VAL A 354 10.96 -12.04 -11.15
CA VAL A 354 10.62 -12.00 -9.73
C VAL A 354 9.24 -12.59 -9.46
N VAL A 355 8.23 -12.18 -10.23
CA VAL A 355 6.86 -12.67 -10.01
C VAL A 355 6.67 -14.11 -10.51
N VAL A 356 7.35 -14.49 -11.59
CA VAL A 356 7.34 -15.87 -12.10
C VAL A 356 7.92 -16.83 -11.07
N GLU A 357 9.05 -16.50 -10.47
CA GLU A 357 9.66 -17.33 -9.43
C GLU A 357 8.74 -17.44 -8.20
N ARG A 358 8.14 -16.32 -7.77
CA ARG A 358 7.15 -16.30 -6.70
C ARG A 358 5.97 -17.22 -6.99
N ASN A 359 5.40 -17.13 -8.19
CA ASN A 359 4.23 -17.93 -8.57
C ASN A 359 4.55 -19.44 -8.64
N ARG A 360 5.74 -19.82 -9.13
CA ARG A 360 6.18 -21.23 -9.13
C ARG A 360 6.23 -21.80 -7.71
N ASN A 361 6.70 -21.01 -6.75
CA ASN A 361 6.76 -21.41 -5.35
C ASN A 361 5.37 -21.49 -4.71
N MET A 362 4.49 -20.53 -5.00
CA MET A 362 3.15 -20.46 -4.40
C MET A 362 2.15 -21.44 -5.01
N PHE A 363 2.30 -21.78 -6.29
CA PHE A 363 1.34 -22.57 -7.04
C PHE A 363 2.02 -23.72 -7.81
N PRO A 364 2.60 -24.72 -7.11
CA PRO A 364 3.40 -25.79 -7.73
C PRO A 364 2.63 -26.70 -8.70
N GLY A 365 1.29 -26.67 -8.68
CA GLY A 365 0.42 -27.38 -9.63
C GLY A 365 0.14 -26.63 -10.94
N LYS A 366 0.79 -25.48 -11.15
CA LYS A 366 0.59 -24.60 -12.31
C LYS A 366 1.94 -24.29 -12.97
N VAL A 367 1.92 -24.04 -14.27
CA VAL A 367 3.14 -23.71 -15.03
C VAL A 367 3.25 -22.20 -15.15
N PHE A 368 4.41 -21.65 -14.80
CA PHE A 368 4.76 -20.25 -15.02
C PHE A 368 6.11 -20.13 -15.73
N GLU A 369 6.22 -19.18 -16.66
CA GLU A 369 7.45 -18.94 -17.43
C GLU A 369 7.78 -17.46 -17.61
N ASN A 370 9.07 -17.12 -17.52
CA ASN A 370 9.53 -15.75 -17.68
C ASN A 370 9.77 -15.45 -19.16
N ILE A 371 8.74 -14.92 -19.82
CA ILE A 371 8.72 -14.68 -21.26
C ILE A 371 8.21 -13.28 -21.56
N ASP A 372 8.93 -12.58 -22.42
CA ASP A 372 8.40 -11.41 -23.10
C ASP A 372 7.62 -11.88 -24.33
N PHE A 373 6.31 -11.97 -24.20
CA PHE A 373 5.46 -12.53 -25.24
C PHE A 373 5.38 -11.63 -26.48
N ALA A 374 5.63 -10.32 -26.36
CA ALA A 374 5.65 -9.40 -27.49
C ALA A 374 6.91 -9.58 -28.37
N ALA A 375 8.00 -10.05 -27.75
CA ALA A 375 9.28 -10.27 -28.42
C ALA A 375 9.36 -11.58 -29.22
N LEU A 376 8.34 -12.45 -29.14
CA LEU A 376 8.31 -13.71 -29.88
C LEU A 376 7.93 -13.50 -31.35
N ASP A 377 8.71 -14.11 -32.24
CA ASP A 377 8.40 -14.19 -33.68
C ASP A 377 7.36 -15.27 -33.99
N ASP A 378 7.35 -16.35 -33.20
CA ASP A 378 6.42 -17.47 -33.31
C ASP A 378 5.90 -17.88 -31.91
N VAL A 379 4.62 -18.27 -31.87
CA VAL A 379 3.89 -18.63 -30.64
C VAL A 379 3.26 -20.03 -30.72
N GLU A 380 3.61 -20.86 -31.72
CA GLU A 380 3.03 -22.19 -31.92
C GLU A 380 3.02 -23.05 -30.65
N ILE A 381 4.14 -23.03 -29.90
CA ILE A 381 4.30 -23.77 -28.63
C ILE A 381 3.48 -23.23 -27.45
N PHE A 382 2.97 -21.99 -27.56
CA PHE A 382 2.15 -21.34 -26.54
C PHE A 382 0.65 -21.34 -26.87
N THR A 383 0.22 -22.10 -27.89
CA THR A 383 -1.20 -22.12 -28.28
C THR A 383 -2.11 -22.77 -27.22
N ALA A 384 -3.25 -22.15 -26.94
CA ALA A 384 -4.23 -22.60 -25.95
C ALA A 384 -5.67 -22.42 -26.43
N ASP A 385 -6.63 -23.13 -25.80
CA ASP A 385 -8.05 -22.93 -26.09
C ASP A 385 -8.46 -21.48 -25.80
N VAL A 386 -8.03 -20.95 -24.66
CA VAL A 386 -8.25 -19.55 -24.27
C VAL A 386 -6.93 -18.84 -23.98
N VAL A 387 -6.80 -17.61 -24.47
CA VAL A 387 -5.73 -16.68 -24.07
C VAL A 387 -6.32 -15.52 -23.27
N LEU A 388 -5.76 -15.26 -22.09
CA LEU A 388 -6.11 -14.14 -21.22
C LEU A 388 -4.99 -13.09 -21.27
N ASN A 389 -5.37 -11.80 -21.24
CA ASN A 389 -4.41 -10.71 -21.13
C ASN A 389 -5.07 -9.49 -20.47
N PHE A 390 -4.72 -9.24 -19.20
CA PHE A 390 -5.32 -8.15 -18.43
C PHE A 390 -4.27 -7.11 -18.07
N GLU A 391 -4.56 -5.86 -18.45
CA GLU A 391 -3.74 -4.67 -18.17
C GLU A 391 -2.30 -4.72 -18.70
N VAL A 392 -1.97 -5.53 -19.71
CA VAL A 392 -0.61 -5.58 -20.29
C VAL A 392 -0.45 -4.73 -21.55
N LEU A 393 -1.47 -4.70 -22.41
CA LEU A 393 -1.46 -3.93 -23.67
C LEU A 393 -1.24 -2.44 -23.43
N ILE A 394 -1.76 -1.93 -22.31
CA ILE A 394 -1.62 -0.53 -21.90
C ILE A 394 -0.21 -0.20 -21.39
N HIS A 395 0.68 -1.17 -21.23
CA HIS A 395 2.07 -0.97 -20.82
C HIS A 395 3.04 -1.05 -22.01
N GLN A 396 2.55 -1.23 -23.23
CA GLN A 396 3.43 -1.31 -24.41
C GLN A 396 3.71 0.10 -24.91
N HIS A 397 4.95 0.57 -24.71
CA HIS A 397 5.35 1.94 -25.02
C HIS A 397 5.67 2.19 -26.49
N THR A 398 5.66 1.16 -27.34
CA THR A 398 5.76 1.32 -28.78
C THR A 398 4.58 0.66 -29.48
N TYR A 399 4.18 1.21 -30.63
CA TYR A 399 3.11 0.63 -31.44
C TYR A 399 3.48 -0.79 -31.89
N ASP A 400 4.76 -1.03 -32.20
CA ASP A 400 5.24 -2.33 -32.67
C ASP A 400 5.10 -3.39 -31.56
N ASP A 401 5.53 -3.11 -30.33
CA ASP A 401 5.37 -4.05 -29.19
C ASP A 401 3.90 -4.31 -28.89
N TYR A 402 3.07 -3.26 -28.88
CA TYR A 402 1.62 -3.38 -28.72
C TYR A 402 0.99 -4.28 -29.80
N PHE A 403 1.32 -4.02 -31.07
CA PHE A 403 0.78 -4.74 -32.21
C PHE A 403 1.24 -6.21 -32.21
N ARG A 404 2.53 -6.45 -31.94
CA ARG A 404 3.09 -7.81 -31.84
C ARG A 404 2.49 -8.59 -30.69
N LEU A 405 2.34 -7.98 -29.51
CA LEU A 405 1.69 -8.62 -28.37
C LEU A 405 0.27 -9.06 -28.73
N LEU A 406 -0.52 -8.18 -29.34
CA LEU A 406 -1.89 -8.50 -29.71
C LEU A 406 -1.97 -9.53 -30.84
N ARG A 407 -1.08 -9.46 -31.84
CA ARG A 407 -0.92 -10.48 -32.90
C ARG A 407 -0.64 -11.85 -32.29
N ASN A 408 0.30 -11.90 -31.35
CA ASN A 408 0.72 -13.11 -30.67
C ASN A 408 -0.44 -13.70 -29.84
N ILE A 409 -1.22 -12.85 -29.14
CA ILE A 409 -2.43 -13.28 -28.44
C ILE A 409 -3.47 -13.88 -29.40
N VAL A 410 -3.73 -13.22 -30.53
CA VAL A 410 -4.70 -13.71 -31.53
C VAL A 410 -4.25 -15.04 -32.13
N ASN A 411 -2.96 -15.18 -32.45
CA ASN A 411 -2.41 -16.40 -33.04
C ASN A 411 -2.35 -17.57 -32.04
N ALA A 412 -2.17 -17.30 -30.75
CA ALA A 412 -2.13 -18.32 -29.71
C ALA A 412 -3.53 -18.85 -29.32
N ALA A 413 -4.60 -18.09 -29.57
CA ALA A 413 -5.95 -18.42 -29.16
C ALA A 413 -6.68 -19.34 -30.16
N ARG A 414 -7.04 -20.56 -29.73
CA ARG A 414 -7.77 -21.53 -30.58
C ARG A 414 -9.28 -21.35 -30.55
N LYS A 415 -9.87 -21.08 -29.38
CA LYS A 415 -11.33 -20.92 -29.19
C LYS A 415 -11.73 -19.49 -28.87
N GLY A 416 -10.90 -18.76 -28.12
CA GLY A 416 -11.18 -17.35 -27.82
C GLY A 416 -10.09 -16.65 -27.04
N GLY A 417 -10.12 -15.32 -27.05
CA GLY A 417 -9.26 -14.48 -26.23
C GLY A 417 -10.10 -13.53 -25.36
N PHE A 418 -9.67 -13.30 -24.12
CA PHE A 418 -10.24 -12.27 -23.25
C PHE A 418 -9.15 -11.29 -22.85
N VAL A 419 -9.22 -10.10 -23.46
CA VAL A 419 -8.22 -9.06 -23.31
C VAL A 419 -8.82 -7.77 -22.78
N SER A 420 -8.01 -6.95 -22.10
CA SER A 420 -8.40 -5.61 -21.69
C SER A 420 -7.49 -4.55 -22.31
N GLY A 421 -8.07 -3.41 -22.68
CA GLY A 421 -7.33 -2.26 -23.17
C GLY A 421 -8.28 -1.11 -23.47
N TYR A 422 -7.78 -0.04 -24.08
CA TYR A 422 -8.59 1.13 -24.39
C TYR A 422 -9.39 0.97 -25.68
N VAL A 423 -10.70 1.24 -25.61
CA VAL A 423 -11.61 1.28 -26.79
C VAL A 423 -11.94 2.71 -27.24
N HIS A 424 -11.69 3.70 -26.39
CA HIS A 424 -11.83 5.13 -26.65
C HIS A 424 -10.65 5.88 -26.05
N ASP A 425 -10.45 7.14 -26.43
CA ASP A 425 -9.42 7.97 -25.80
C ASP A 425 -9.65 8.04 -24.28
N PRO A 426 -8.62 7.78 -23.46
CA PRO A 426 -8.73 7.97 -22.03
C PRO A 426 -8.98 9.46 -21.75
N ARG A 427 -9.68 9.75 -20.65
CA ARG A 427 -9.89 11.15 -20.23
C ARG A 427 -8.52 11.83 -20.08
N PRO A 428 -8.36 13.12 -20.45
CA PRO A 428 -7.08 13.86 -20.39
C PRO A 428 -6.39 13.93 -19.01
N LEU A 429 -7.01 13.35 -17.97
CA LEU A 429 -6.54 13.36 -16.59
C LEU A 429 -6.04 11.98 -16.13
N LEU A 430 -6.13 10.94 -16.98
CA LEU A 430 -5.65 9.58 -16.70
C LEU A 430 -4.34 9.32 -17.47
N HIS A 431 -3.26 9.97 -17.04
CA HIS A 431 -1.91 9.70 -17.55
C HIS A 431 -1.04 9.14 -16.42
N SER A 432 -0.31 8.07 -16.72
CA SER A 432 0.71 7.48 -15.85
C SER A 432 1.94 7.15 -16.69
N ALA A 433 3.13 7.23 -16.10
CA ALA A 433 4.39 6.96 -16.81
C ALA A 433 4.52 5.53 -17.35
N ILE A 434 3.67 4.61 -16.88
CA ILE A 434 3.61 3.21 -17.34
C ILE A 434 2.45 2.95 -18.30
N ILE A 435 1.60 3.95 -18.55
CA ILE A 435 0.44 3.79 -19.43
C ILE A 435 0.80 4.38 -20.79
N SER A 436 0.54 3.59 -21.81
CA SER A 436 0.72 3.88 -23.22
C SER A 436 -0.55 3.58 -23.98
N ARG A 437 -0.72 4.29 -25.09
CA ARG A 437 -1.89 4.17 -25.95
C ARG A 437 -1.46 4.30 -27.40
N HIS A 438 -2.10 3.48 -28.23
CA HIS A 438 -1.87 3.43 -29.67
C HIS A 438 -3.14 3.74 -30.43
N GLU A 439 -4.06 2.80 -30.50
CA GLU A 439 -5.34 2.93 -31.19
C GLU A 439 -6.43 2.15 -30.45
N PRO A 440 -7.72 2.32 -30.78
CA PRO A 440 -8.78 1.53 -30.19
C PRO A 440 -8.50 0.03 -30.34
N LEU A 441 -8.52 -0.70 -29.23
CA LEU A 441 -8.24 -2.14 -29.19
C LEU A 441 -9.08 -2.93 -30.21
N THR A 442 -10.34 -2.54 -30.40
CA THR A 442 -11.25 -3.14 -31.38
C THR A 442 -10.77 -2.98 -32.82
N GLU A 443 -10.07 -1.89 -33.14
CA GLU A 443 -9.50 -1.64 -34.46
C GLU A 443 -8.33 -2.59 -34.75
N THR A 444 -7.38 -2.70 -33.81
CA THR A 444 -6.23 -3.60 -33.96
C THR A 444 -6.67 -5.06 -34.02
N LEU A 445 -7.62 -5.47 -33.17
CA LEU A 445 -8.22 -6.81 -33.23
C LEU A 445 -8.84 -7.08 -34.61
N GLY A 446 -9.53 -6.09 -35.20
CA GLY A 446 -10.06 -6.18 -36.56
C GLY A 446 -8.97 -6.35 -37.62
N LYS A 447 -7.88 -5.58 -37.54
CA LYS A 447 -6.71 -5.69 -38.43
C LYS A 447 -6.06 -7.08 -38.37
N LEU A 448 -6.07 -7.70 -37.19
CA LEU A 448 -5.52 -9.04 -36.95
C LEU A 448 -6.51 -10.17 -37.31
N GLY A 449 -7.69 -9.85 -37.82
CA GLY A 449 -8.68 -10.84 -38.27
C GLY A 449 -9.46 -11.51 -37.14
N ALA A 450 -9.45 -10.96 -35.92
CA ALA A 450 -10.26 -11.47 -34.82
C ALA A 450 -11.76 -11.33 -35.14
N LYS A 451 -12.53 -12.39 -34.85
CA LYS A 451 -13.97 -12.46 -35.13
C LYS A 451 -14.78 -12.36 -33.84
N ASN A 452 -16.04 -11.96 -33.94
CA ASN A 452 -16.98 -11.90 -32.81
C ASN A 452 -16.50 -11.02 -31.63
N ILE A 453 -15.83 -9.90 -31.92
CA ILE A 453 -15.33 -8.96 -30.91
C ILE A 453 -16.52 -8.38 -30.13
N LYS A 454 -16.57 -8.63 -28.81
CA LYS A 454 -17.62 -8.14 -27.90
C LYS A 454 -16.97 -7.41 -26.72
N ILE A 455 -17.48 -6.22 -26.38
CA ILE A 455 -17.11 -5.52 -25.16
C ILE A 455 -17.95 -6.09 -24.02
N ARG A 456 -17.33 -6.82 -23.09
CA ARG A 456 -18.02 -7.48 -21.96
C ARG A 456 -18.21 -6.56 -20.75
N ALA A 457 -17.31 -5.60 -20.57
CA ALA A 457 -17.38 -4.60 -19.52
C ALA A 457 -16.65 -3.33 -19.94
N LYS A 458 -17.07 -2.19 -19.37
CA LYS A 458 -16.36 -0.91 -19.45
C LYS A 458 -16.09 -0.44 -18.04
N SER A 459 -14.92 0.15 -17.81
CA SER A 459 -14.68 0.84 -16.55
C SER A 459 -15.51 2.14 -16.53
N PRO A 460 -16.15 2.50 -15.41
CA PRO A 460 -16.85 3.79 -15.26
C PRO A 460 -15.92 5.00 -15.47
N ASP A 461 -14.60 4.80 -15.51
CA ASP A 461 -13.65 5.84 -15.88
C ASP A 461 -13.68 6.23 -17.38
N THR A 462 -14.48 5.53 -18.20
CA THR A 462 -14.60 5.72 -19.66
C THR A 462 -16.00 6.08 -20.15
N ASP A 463 -17.02 6.08 -19.30
CA ASP A 463 -18.36 6.51 -19.69
C ASP A 463 -18.52 8.03 -19.54
N ALA A 464 -18.97 8.66 -20.61
CA ALA A 464 -19.25 10.09 -20.66
C ALA A 464 -20.41 10.45 -19.72
N MET A 465 -20.11 11.27 -18.71
CA MET A 465 -21.04 12.28 -18.18
C MET A 465 -20.45 13.66 -18.44
#